data_AF-G4TR47-F1
#
_entry.id   AF-G4TR47-F1
#
_cell.length_a   1.000
_cell.length_b   1.000
_cell.length_c   1.000
_cell.angle_alpha   90.00
_cell.angle_beta   90.00
_cell.angle_gamma   90.00
#
_symmetry.space_group_name_H-M   'P 1'
#
loop_
_entity.id
_entity.type
_entity.pdbx_description
1 polymer ?
#
loop_
_entity_poly.entity_id
_entity_poly.type
_entity_poly.pdbx_seq_one_letter_code
_entity_poly.pdbx_strand_id
1 'polypeptide(L)'
;MHNSPPILSSTSGWLLSGFFATSYVASLYMFRAGRLVFTAQQTEVGPNASRARAENERWRNDPSTIRARILSVSISTAVSCGVVYAVVTKAGSWQWGDKESIQQTLHLLGLSLPTSVPLGAWFLAPLMYTGTIYVQLLDKELPLQRNWSFAESVKPIFTTWIGFRNIIAAPITEEIVYRSCIVGIMKLSGASTSSMIFLSPLWFGAAHLHHGWDLYNRFGKTRSALKRAAMSVAFQQLYTSIFGWFEAFLLLRTGSTWPCIFAHAFCNLYGVPLPMDGIRDHPKRKIDILGAYLLGAVSFGFALMPWTRN
;
A
#
# COMPACT_ATOMS: atom_id res chain seq x y z
N MET A 1 -13.15 -14.29 21.51
CA MET A 1 -12.24 -15.45 21.63
C MET A 1 -10.98 -15.05 22.40
N HIS A 2 -11.08 -14.72 23.70
CA HIS A 2 -9.95 -14.11 24.43
C HIS A 2 -9.17 -15.05 25.38
N ASN A 3 -9.51 -16.36 25.45
CA ASN A 3 -8.95 -17.27 26.47
C ASN A 3 -8.28 -18.54 25.92
N SER A 4 -7.98 -18.63 24.62
CA SER A 4 -7.18 -19.74 24.09
C SER A 4 -5.70 -19.37 24.07
N PRO A 5 -4.77 -20.29 24.43
CA PRO A 5 -3.35 -20.05 24.28
C PRO A 5 -3.01 -19.74 22.81
N PRO A 6 -1.98 -18.92 22.54
CA PRO A 6 -1.58 -18.60 21.19
C PRO A 6 -1.16 -19.88 20.44
N ILE A 7 -1.61 -19.99 19.19
CA ILE A 7 -1.31 -21.12 18.31
C ILE A 7 0.18 -21.13 17.91
N LEU A 8 0.77 -19.94 17.79
CA LEU A 8 2.18 -19.76 17.46
C LEU A 8 2.93 -19.10 18.61
N SER A 9 4.24 -19.37 18.71
CA SER A 9 5.12 -18.54 19.55
C SER A 9 5.25 -17.13 18.95
N SER A 10 5.55 -16.14 19.79
CA SER A 10 5.83 -14.77 19.32
C SER A 10 6.96 -14.75 18.29
N THR A 11 8.02 -15.54 18.51
CA THR A 11 9.14 -15.67 17.57
C THR A 11 8.70 -16.18 16.20
N SER A 12 7.88 -17.24 16.17
CA SER A 12 7.32 -17.78 14.92
C SER A 12 6.47 -16.74 14.19
N GLY A 13 5.67 -15.95 14.93
CA GLY A 13 4.85 -14.89 14.36
C GLY A 13 5.68 -13.82 13.63
N TRP A 14 6.75 -13.35 14.27
CA TRP A 14 7.65 -12.35 13.68
C TRP A 14 8.49 -12.92 12.52
N LEU A 15 8.97 -14.15 12.61
CA LEU A 15 9.73 -14.80 11.53
C LEU A 15 8.88 -14.99 10.27
N LEU A 16 7.64 -15.46 10.42
CA LEU A 16 6.70 -15.59 9.31
C LEU A 16 6.33 -14.23 8.72
N SER A 17 6.15 -13.20 9.56
CA SER A 17 5.90 -11.84 9.08
C SER A 17 7.05 -11.30 8.24
N GLY A 18 8.30 -11.51 8.71
CA GLY A 18 9.50 -11.17 7.95
C GLY A 18 9.62 -11.97 6.66
N PHE A 19 9.28 -13.27 6.67
CA PHE A 19 9.25 -14.10 5.48
C PHE A 19 8.25 -13.58 4.44
N PHE A 20 7.03 -13.22 4.83
CA PHE A 20 6.03 -12.64 3.91
C PHE A 20 6.52 -11.31 3.30
N ALA A 21 7.01 -10.40 4.14
CA ALA A 21 7.50 -9.11 3.69
C ALA A 21 8.70 -9.22 2.74
N THR A 22 9.66 -10.07 3.08
CA THR A 22 10.88 -10.24 2.28
C THR A 22 10.64 -11.06 1.02
N SER A 23 9.82 -12.11 1.07
CA SER A 23 9.46 -12.90 -0.12
C SER A 23 8.72 -12.06 -1.15
N TYR A 24 7.83 -11.15 -0.71
CA TYR A 24 7.13 -10.22 -1.58
C TYR A 24 8.12 -9.34 -2.35
N VAL A 25 9.04 -8.67 -1.65
CA VAL A 25 10.05 -7.78 -2.27
C VAL A 25 11.03 -8.59 -3.13
N ALA A 26 11.52 -9.73 -2.64
CA ALA A 26 12.46 -10.58 -3.36
C ALA A 26 11.85 -11.09 -4.68
N SER A 27 10.55 -11.40 -4.69
CA SER A 27 9.85 -11.89 -5.89
C SER A 27 9.96 -10.93 -7.08
N LEU A 28 10.00 -9.61 -6.84
CA LEU A 28 10.13 -8.58 -7.88
C LEU A 28 11.38 -8.74 -8.75
N TYR A 29 12.40 -9.40 -8.21
CA TYR A 29 13.70 -9.62 -8.85
C TYR A 29 13.88 -11.08 -9.30
N MET A 30 12.88 -11.95 -9.10
CA MET A 30 12.96 -13.37 -9.45
C MET A 30 13.11 -13.54 -10.96
N PHE A 31 12.21 -12.95 -11.76
CA PHE A 31 12.28 -13.01 -13.21
C PHE A 31 13.29 -12.01 -13.78
N ARG A 32 14.03 -12.42 -14.82
CA ARG A 32 14.99 -11.54 -15.53
C ARG A 32 14.34 -10.23 -15.97
N ALA A 33 13.12 -10.26 -16.49
CA ALA A 33 12.37 -9.08 -16.93
C ALA A 33 11.99 -8.12 -15.78
N GLY A 34 11.89 -8.59 -14.54
CA GLY A 34 11.59 -7.78 -13.35
C GLY A 34 12.81 -7.04 -12.79
N ARG A 35 14.03 -7.49 -13.13
CA ARG A 35 15.29 -6.87 -12.68
C ARG A 35 15.57 -5.60 -13.47
N LEU A 36 15.86 -4.53 -12.73
CA LEU A 36 16.23 -3.23 -13.30
C LEU A 36 17.66 -3.28 -13.83
N VAL A 37 17.89 -2.63 -14.97
CA VAL A 37 19.20 -2.57 -15.62
C VAL A 37 19.50 -1.10 -15.87
N PHE A 38 20.66 -0.65 -15.40
CA PHE A 38 21.11 0.73 -15.55
C PHE A 38 22.52 0.75 -16.11
N THR A 39 22.73 1.45 -17.21
CA THR A 39 24.05 1.79 -17.72
C THR A 39 24.65 2.91 -16.88
N ALA A 40 25.89 2.72 -16.45
CA ALA A 40 26.51 3.48 -15.38
C ALA A 40 27.37 4.64 -15.87
N GLN A 41 26.75 5.68 -16.42
CA GLN A 41 27.41 6.98 -16.49
C GLN A 41 26.86 7.90 -15.40
N GLN A 42 27.76 8.52 -14.66
CA GLN A 42 27.39 9.57 -13.72
C GLN A 42 26.92 10.78 -14.52
N THR A 43 25.80 11.38 -14.11
CA THR A 43 25.21 12.53 -14.81
C THR A 43 24.67 13.49 -13.78
N GLU A 44 25.01 14.78 -13.89
CA GLU A 44 24.38 15.79 -13.05
C GLU A 44 22.93 16.01 -13.50
N VAL A 45 22.00 15.92 -12.56
CA VAL A 45 20.57 16.02 -12.80
C VAL A 45 19.98 17.07 -11.86
N GLY A 46 19.20 18.01 -12.39
CA GLY A 46 18.54 19.04 -11.60
C GLY A 46 17.66 18.48 -10.47
N PRO A 47 17.36 19.29 -9.43
CA PRO A 47 16.78 18.85 -8.15
C PRO A 47 15.45 18.08 -8.28
N ASN A 48 14.66 18.34 -9.33
CA ASN A 48 13.36 17.71 -9.58
C ASN A 48 13.32 16.89 -10.88
N ALA A 49 14.47 16.51 -11.43
CA ALA A 49 14.55 15.75 -12.67
C ALA A 49 15.06 14.32 -12.45
N SER A 50 14.71 13.44 -13.39
CA SER A 50 15.41 12.17 -13.64
C SER A 50 16.30 12.34 -14.86
N ARG A 51 17.44 11.64 -14.93
CA ARG A 51 18.24 11.59 -16.17
C ARG A 51 17.44 10.98 -17.32
N ALA A 52 17.91 11.19 -18.55
CA ALA A 52 17.42 10.42 -19.69
C ALA A 52 17.77 8.93 -19.53
N ARG A 53 16.87 8.08 -20.02
CA ARG A 53 17.07 6.64 -20.10
C ARG A 53 17.90 6.30 -21.35
N ALA A 54 18.88 5.40 -21.20
CA ALA A 54 19.61 4.85 -22.35
C ALA A 54 18.90 3.61 -22.93
N GLU A 55 19.14 3.31 -24.21
CA GLU A 55 18.39 2.28 -24.97
C GLU A 55 18.47 0.87 -24.37
N ASN A 56 19.64 0.50 -23.81
CA ASN A 56 19.89 -0.81 -23.23
C ASN A 56 19.52 -0.92 -21.74
N GLU A 57 18.84 0.09 -21.18
CA GLU A 57 18.37 0.07 -19.80
C GLU A 57 16.98 -0.53 -19.65
N ARG A 58 16.68 -1.00 -18.43
CA ARG A 58 15.37 -1.47 -18.04
C ARG A 58 14.93 -0.82 -16.74
N TRP A 59 13.86 -0.07 -16.79
CA TRP A 59 13.37 0.74 -15.68
C TRP A 59 12.08 0.17 -15.09
N ARG A 60 11.73 0.60 -13.88
CA ARG A 60 10.55 0.10 -13.14
C ARG A 60 9.22 0.25 -13.86
N ASN A 61 9.12 1.22 -14.77
CA ASN A 61 7.89 1.57 -15.48
C ASN A 61 7.80 0.93 -16.87
N ASP A 62 8.76 0.08 -17.24
CA ASP A 62 8.70 -0.66 -18.50
C ASP A 62 7.55 -1.68 -18.46
N PRO A 63 6.71 -1.77 -19.51
CA PRO A 63 5.61 -2.72 -19.55
C PRO A 63 6.03 -4.17 -19.24
N SER A 64 7.17 -4.62 -19.78
CA SER A 64 7.71 -5.96 -19.53
C SER A 64 8.12 -6.16 -18.06
N THR A 65 8.70 -5.15 -17.43
CA THR A 65 9.05 -5.16 -16.00
C THR A 65 7.81 -5.17 -15.12
N ILE A 66 6.81 -4.36 -15.43
CA ILE A 66 5.55 -4.33 -14.67
C ILE A 66 4.85 -5.69 -14.74
N ARG A 67 4.70 -6.26 -15.95
CA ARG A 67 4.07 -7.57 -16.13
C ARG A 67 4.77 -8.67 -15.36
N ALA A 68 6.10 -8.74 -15.47
CA ALA A 68 6.90 -9.74 -14.77
C ALA A 68 6.78 -9.60 -13.24
N ARG A 69 6.79 -8.36 -12.73
CA ARG A 69 6.63 -8.08 -11.31
C ARG A 69 5.24 -8.40 -10.79
N ILE A 70 4.18 -8.05 -11.53
CA ILE A 70 2.80 -8.42 -11.18
C ILE A 70 2.67 -9.94 -11.06
N LEU A 71 3.17 -10.69 -12.05
CA LEU A 71 3.13 -12.15 -11.99
C LEU A 71 3.88 -12.69 -10.76
N SER A 72 5.10 -12.21 -10.50
CA SER A 72 5.90 -12.70 -9.37
C SER A 72 5.28 -12.36 -8.00
N VAL A 73 4.77 -11.14 -7.82
CA VAL A 73 4.14 -10.76 -6.55
C VAL A 73 2.81 -11.47 -6.34
N SER A 74 2.04 -11.74 -7.40
CA SER A 74 0.81 -12.55 -7.29
C SER A 74 1.12 -13.98 -6.83
N ILE A 75 2.19 -14.60 -7.37
CA ILE A 75 2.65 -15.92 -6.92
C ILE A 75 3.10 -15.85 -5.45
N SER A 76 3.93 -14.87 -5.08
CA SER A 76 4.39 -14.69 -3.69
C SER A 76 3.23 -14.43 -2.71
N THR A 77 2.22 -13.68 -3.14
CA THR A 77 0.99 -13.42 -2.38
C THR A 77 0.21 -14.71 -2.17
N ALA A 78 0.00 -15.51 -3.23
CA ALA A 78 -0.69 -16.79 -3.13
C ALA A 78 0.05 -17.78 -2.21
N VAL A 79 1.39 -17.83 -2.28
CA VAL A 79 2.22 -18.63 -1.37
C VAL A 79 2.07 -18.14 0.07
N SER A 80 2.05 -16.83 0.32
CA SER A 80 1.85 -16.27 1.67
C SER A 80 0.49 -16.67 2.25
N CYS A 81 -0.59 -16.56 1.46
CA CYS A 81 -1.90 -17.08 1.85
C CYS A 81 -1.89 -18.59 2.10
N GLY A 82 -1.19 -19.36 1.27
CA GLY A 82 -1.04 -20.80 1.42
C GLY A 82 -0.31 -21.20 2.71
N VAL A 83 0.69 -20.43 3.14
CA VAL A 83 1.38 -20.62 4.43
C VAL A 83 0.41 -20.35 5.58
N VAL A 84 -0.37 -19.27 5.54
CA VAL A 84 -1.39 -19.01 6.57
C VAL A 84 -2.43 -20.14 6.61
N TYR A 85 -2.91 -20.59 5.44
CA TYR A 85 -3.83 -21.72 5.34
C TYR A 85 -3.25 -23.00 5.94
N ALA A 86 -1.98 -23.31 5.68
CA ALA A 86 -1.31 -24.47 6.25
C ALA A 86 -1.22 -24.39 7.79
N VAL A 87 -0.92 -23.21 8.34
CA VAL A 87 -0.88 -22.98 9.78
C VAL A 87 -2.27 -23.18 10.40
N VAL A 88 -3.31 -22.58 9.82
CA VAL A 88 -4.69 -22.70 10.31
C VAL A 88 -5.18 -24.14 10.23
N THR A 89 -4.97 -24.81 9.10
CA THR A 89 -5.33 -26.23 8.88
C THR A 89 -4.71 -27.12 9.94
N LYS A 90 -3.40 -26.98 10.16
CA LYS A 90 -2.67 -27.76 11.17
C LYS A 90 -3.14 -27.46 12.59
N ALA A 91 -3.38 -26.19 12.92
CA ALA A 91 -3.80 -25.77 14.25
C ALA A 91 -5.20 -26.28 14.62
N GLY A 92 -6.13 -26.34 13.66
CA GLY A 92 -7.45 -26.90 13.88
C GLY A 92 -7.56 -28.41 13.70
N SER A 93 -6.44 -29.11 13.42
CA SER A 93 -6.43 -30.56 13.12
C SER A 93 -7.37 -30.95 11.98
N TRP A 94 -7.55 -30.04 11.02
CA TRP A 94 -8.33 -30.26 9.80
C TRP A 94 -7.48 -30.95 8.73
N GLN A 95 -8.15 -31.57 7.75
CA GLN A 95 -7.52 -32.03 6.53
C GLN A 95 -7.42 -30.89 5.51
N TRP A 96 -6.48 -31.03 4.57
CA TRP A 96 -6.37 -30.11 3.44
C TRP A 96 -7.63 -30.21 2.57
N GLY A 97 -8.22 -29.06 2.27
CA GLY A 97 -9.50 -28.95 1.54
C GLY A 97 -10.74 -28.83 2.42
N ASP A 98 -10.63 -29.02 3.75
CA ASP A 98 -11.78 -28.90 4.65
C ASP A 98 -12.39 -27.49 4.59
N LYS A 99 -13.71 -27.43 4.47
CA LYS A 99 -14.46 -26.19 4.30
C LYS A 99 -14.29 -25.27 5.50
N GLU A 100 -14.26 -25.83 6.70
CA GLU A 100 -14.04 -25.14 7.97
C GLU A 100 -12.67 -24.47 7.99
N SER A 101 -11.60 -25.18 7.59
CA SER A 101 -10.25 -24.61 7.53
C SER A 101 -10.16 -23.46 6.53
N ILE A 102 -10.78 -23.61 5.36
CA ILE A 102 -10.84 -22.55 4.33
C ILE A 102 -11.58 -21.33 4.87
N GLN A 103 -12.75 -21.53 5.48
CA GLN A 103 -13.55 -20.44 6.04
C GLN A 103 -12.83 -19.72 7.18
N GLN A 104 -12.20 -20.45 8.10
CA GLN A 104 -11.40 -19.85 9.18
C GLN A 104 -10.20 -19.08 8.65
N THR A 105 -9.56 -19.58 7.59
CA THR A 105 -8.45 -18.88 6.94
C THR A 105 -8.93 -17.60 6.25
N LEU A 106 -10.02 -17.65 5.50
CA LEU A 106 -10.60 -16.46 4.85
C LEU A 106 -11.04 -15.41 5.88
N HIS A 107 -11.62 -15.85 7.01
CA HIS A 107 -11.99 -14.97 8.11
C HIS A 107 -10.77 -14.34 8.79
N LEU A 108 -9.72 -15.14 9.04
CA LEU A 108 -8.46 -14.66 9.61
C LEU A 108 -7.78 -13.63 8.70
N LEU A 109 -7.78 -13.89 7.39
CA LEU A 109 -7.22 -12.99 6.38
C LEU A 109 -8.13 -11.77 6.09
N GLY A 110 -9.33 -11.68 6.67
CA GLY A 110 -10.27 -10.60 6.37
C GLY A 110 -10.81 -10.60 4.94
N LEU A 111 -10.75 -11.75 4.25
CA LEU A 111 -11.15 -11.93 2.85
C LEU A 111 -12.58 -12.48 2.71
N SER A 112 -13.27 -12.74 3.82
CA SER A 112 -14.71 -13.03 3.80
C SER A 112 -15.49 -11.91 3.09
N LEU A 113 -16.66 -12.24 2.53
CA LEU A 113 -17.52 -11.26 1.87
C LEU A 113 -17.85 -10.10 2.84
N PRO A 114 -17.78 -8.84 2.39
CA PRO A 114 -17.90 -7.66 3.26
C PRO A 114 -19.38 -7.35 3.61
N THR A 115 -20.17 -8.36 3.99
CA THR A 115 -21.61 -8.18 4.27
C THR A 115 -21.88 -7.41 5.56
N SER A 116 -20.93 -7.39 6.49
CA SER A 116 -21.04 -6.72 7.79
C SER A 116 -20.07 -5.54 7.96
N VAL A 117 -19.49 -5.03 6.87
CA VAL A 117 -18.56 -3.90 6.93
C VAL A 117 -19.34 -2.59 7.02
N PRO A 118 -19.10 -1.72 8.03
CA PRO A 118 -19.78 -0.45 8.15
C PRO A 118 -19.46 0.44 6.95
N LEU A 119 -20.49 1.09 6.38
CA LEU A 119 -20.32 1.93 5.19
C LEU A 119 -19.26 3.02 5.41
N GLY A 120 -19.22 3.62 6.61
CA GLY A 120 -18.26 4.67 6.95
C GLY A 120 -16.79 4.23 6.83
N ALA A 121 -16.48 2.95 7.03
CA ALA A 121 -15.11 2.42 6.94
C ALA A 121 -14.49 2.66 5.54
N TRP A 122 -15.31 2.61 4.49
CA TRP A 122 -14.88 2.86 3.11
C TRP A 122 -14.56 4.33 2.85
N PHE A 123 -15.12 5.25 3.63
CA PHE A 123 -15.01 6.69 3.40
C PHE A 123 -13.98 7.38 4.30
N LEU A 124 -13.27 6.65 5.18
CA LEU A 124 -12.24 7.24 6.03
C LEU A 124 -11.08 7.83 5.22
N ALA A 125 -10.55 7.10 4.23
CA ALA A 125 -9.51 7.63 3.36
C ALA A 125 -10.00 8.84 2.52
N PRO A 126 -11.15 8.77 1.82
CA PRO A 126 -11.75 9.96 1.18
C PRO A 126 -11.94 11.16 2.11
N LEU A 127 -12.37 10.94 3.36
CA LEU A 127 -12.57 12.00 4.35
C LEU A 127 -11.25 12.70 4.71
N MET A 128 -10.17 11.93 4.93
CA MET A 128 -8.83 12.49 5.14
C MET A 128 -8.38 13.35 3.93
N TYR A 129 -8.78 12.95 2.72
CA TYR A 129 -8.41 13.63 1.47
C TYR A 129 -9.33 14.81 1.10
N THR A 130 -10.19 15.28 2.00
CA THR A 130 -11.08 16.44 1.77
C THR A 130 -10.31 17.65 1.20
N GLY A 131 -9.11 17.94 1.72
CA GLY A 131 -8.26 19.01 1.20
C GLY A 131 -7.81 18.79 -0.25
N THR A 132 -7.37 17.58 -0.60
CA THR A 132 -6.97 17.23 -1.97
C THR A 132 -8.15 17.26 -2.94
N ILE A 133 -9.32 16.75 -2.52
CA ILE A 133 -10.56 16.82 -3.30
C ILE A 133 -10.97 18.28 -3.52
N TYR A 134 -10.82 19.13 -2.52
CA TYR A 134 -11.09 20.56 -2.63
C TYR A 134 -10.15 21.25 -3.63
N VAL A 135 -8.87 20.90 -3.65
CA VAL A 135 -7.94 21.41 -4.68
C VAL A 135 -8.37 20.97 -6.07
N GLN A 136 -8.72 19.70 -6.28
CA GLN A 136 -9.25 19.24 -7.57
C GLN A 136 -10.56 19.93 -7.98
N LEU A 137 -11.41 20.28 -7.02
CA LEU A 137 -12.61 21.07 -7.27
C LEU A 137 -12.24 22.46 -7.84
N LEU A 138 -11.21 23.10 -7.30
CA LEU A 138 -10.68 24.39 -7.79
C LEU A 138 -10.07 24.24 -9.18
N ASP A 139 -9.35 23.15 -9.42
CA ASP A 139 -8.75 22.79 -10.71
C ASP A 139 -9.79 22.35 -11.75
N LYS A 140 -11.04 22.14 -11.34
CA LYS A 140 -12.14 21.65 -12.17
C LYS A 140 -11.88 20.26 -12.73
N GLU A 141 -11.20 19.41 -11.95
CA GLU A 141 -10.78 18.05 -12.32
C GLU A 141 -11.67 16.95 -11.72
N LEU A 142 -12.68 17.28 -10.90
CA LEU A 142 -13.63 16.28 -10.41
C LEU A 142 -14.54 15.78 -11.55
N PRO A 143 -15.14 14.57 -11.41
CA PRO A 143 -16.07 14.05 -12.40
C PRO A 143 -17.13 15.07 -12.82
N LEU A 144 -17.36 15.17 -14.13
CA LEU A 144 -18.31 16.10 -14.77
C LEU A 144 -17.89 17.59 -14.74
N GLN A 145 -16.71 17.94 -14.22
CA GLN A 145 -16.16 19.29 -14.34
C GLN A 145 -15.40 19.50 -15.66
N ARG A 146 -15.12 20.77 -15.97
CA ARG A 146 -14.55 21.22 -17.26
C ARG A 146 -13.27 20.49 -17.68
N ASN A 147 -12.38 20.20 -16.74
CA ASN A 147 -11.07 19.61 -17.02
C ASN A 147 -11.05 18.09 -16.79
N TRP A 148 -12.17 17.50 -16.36
CA TRP A 148 -12.27 16.06 -16.21
C TRP A 148 -12.59 15.38 -17.53
N SER A 149 -11.94 14.25 -17.80
CA SER A 149 -12.31 13.38 -18.92
C SER A 149 -12.15 11.91 -18.56
N PHE A 150 -13.07 11.08 -19.02
CA PHE A 150 -12.96 9.63 -18.86
C PHE A 150 -11.68 9.08 -19.53
N ALA A 151 -11.30 9.67 -20.68
CA ALA A 151 -10.14 9.25 -21.45
C ALA A 151 -8.81 9.46 -20.74
N GLU A 152 -8.66 10.53 -19.95
CA GLU A 152 -7.44 10.84 -19.21
C GLU A 152 -7.50 10.31 -17.75
N SER A 153 -8.64 10.43 -17.09
CA SER A 153 -8.75 10.14 -15.64
C SER A 153 -9.05 8.67 -15.33
N VAL A 154 -9.75 7.94 -16.22
CA VAL A 154 -10.24 6.58 -15.92
C VAL A 154 -9.65 5.53 -16.85
N LYS A 155 -9.69 5.77 -18.17
CA LYS A 155 -9.20 4.80 -19.16
C LYS A 155 -7.76 4.32 -18.88
N PRO A 156 -6.78 5.17 -18.52
CA PRO A 156 -5.41 4.73 -18.31
C PRO A 156 -5.22 3.76 -17.15
N ILE A 157 -6.16 3.75 -16.18
CA ILE A 157 -6.17 2.79 -15.07
C ILE A 157 -6.27 1.36 -15.60
N PHE A 158 -7.07 1.14 -16.64
CA PHE A 158 -7.34 -0.20 -17.18
C PHE A 158 -6.56 -0.49 -18.47
N THR A 159 -6.14 0.54 -19.22
CA THR A 159 -5.46 0.35 -20.51
C THR A 159 -3.95 0.46 -20.43
N THR A 160 -3.38 0.93 -19.31
CA THR A 160 -1.93 1.01 -19.13
C THR A 160 -1.44 0.08 -18.01
N TRP A 161 -0.25 -0.48 -18.18
CA TRP A 161 0.36 -1.29 -17.14
C TRP A 161 0.67 -0.50 -15.87
N ILE A 162 0.98 0.80 -15.99
CA ILE A 162 1.24 1.67 -14.83
C ILE A 162 -0.04 1.88 -14.03
N GLY A 163 -1.14 2.24 -14.69
CA GLY A 163 -2.44 2.42 -14.06
C GLY A 163 -2.93 1.14 -13.39
N PHE A 164 -2.90 0.02 -14.12
CA PHE A 164 -3.33 -1.28 -13.59
C PHE A 164 -2.49 -1.69 -12.37
N ARG A 165 -1.17 -1.52 -12.45
CA ARG A 165 -0.28 -1.79 -11.31
C ARG A 165 -0.62 -0.91 -10.11
N ASN A 166 -0.73 0.40 -10.29
CA ASN A 166 -0.84 1.35 -9.18
C ASN A 166 -2.20 1.30 -8.48
N ILE A 167 -3.29 1.11 -9.23
CA ILE A 167 -4.65 1.26 -8.69
C ILE A 167 -5.30 -0.10 -8.38
N ILE A 168 -4.86 -1.19 -9.02
CA ILE A 168 -5.50 -2.50 -8.88
C ILE A 168 -4.52 -3.51 -8.31
N ALA A 169 -3.47 -3.86 -9.05
CA ALA A 169 -2.62 -5.00 -8.68
C ALA A 169 -1.87 -4.77 -7.37
N ALA A 170 -1.18 -3.63 -7.22
CA ALA A 170 -0.38 -3.34 -6.03
C ALA A 170 -1.25 -3.19 -4.77
N PRO A 171 -2.35 -2.41 -4.75
CA PRO A 171 -3.25 -2.38 -3.59
C PRO A 171 -3.72 -3.77 -3.16
N ILE A 172 -4.18 -4.60 -4.11
CA ILE A 172 -4.67 -5.94 -3.78
C ILE A 172 -3.55 -6.81 -3.18
N THR A 173 -2.41 -6.92 -3.84
CA THR A 173 -1.36 -7.84 -3.39
C THR A 173 -0.65 -7.34 -2.14
N GLU A 174 -0.46 -6.03 -2.00
CA GLU A 174 0.17 -5.44 -0.81
C GLU A 174 -0.74 -5.54 0.41
N GLU A 175 -2.04 -5.26 0.30
CA GLU A 175 -2.96 -5.43 1.43
C GLU A 175 -3.11 -6.90 1.85
N ILE A 176 -3.17 -7.84 0.90
CA ILE A 176 -3.23 -9.26 1.25
C ILE A 176 -1.96 -9.72 1.98
N VAL A 177 -0.78 -9.30 1.55
CA VAL A 177 0.46 -9.71 2.22
C VAL A 177 0.65 -9.00 3.55
N TYR A 178 0.66 -7.66 3.53
CA TYR A 178 1.10 -6.88 4.67
C TYR A 178 0.00 -6.61 5.70
N ARG A 179 -1.27 -6.61 5.29
CA ARG A 179 -2.41 -6.51 6.21
C ARG A 179 -2.92 -7.90 6.53
N SER A 180 -3.43 -8.66 5.57
CA SER A 180 -4.04 -9.97 5.86
C SER A 180 -3.06 -11.00 6.43
N CYS A 181 -1.98 -11.33 5.71
CA CYS A 181 -1.09 -12.43 6.12
C CYS A 181 -0.28 -12.08 7.37
N ILE A 182 0.35 -10.91 7.40
CA ILE A 182 1.16 -10.47 8.55
C ILE A 182 0.29 -10.30 9.80
N VAL A 183 -0.81 -9.52 9.73
CA VAL A 183 -1.66 -9.31 10.93
C VAL A 183 -2.35 -10.62 11.34
N GLY A 184 -2.76 -11.47 10.38
CA GLY A 184 -3.32 -12.79 10.65
C GLY A 184 -2.38 -13.69 11.45
N ILE A 185 -1.12 -13.82 11.03
CA ILE A 185 -0.10 -14.58 11.78
C ILE A 185 0.19 -13.97 13.14
N MET A 186 0.29 -12.64 13.22
CA MET A 186 0.51 -11.94 14.49
C MET A 186 -0.64 -12.19 15.49
N LYS A 187 -1.89 -12.27 14.99
CA LYS A 187 -3.06 -12.66 15.78
C LYS A 187 -2.94 -14.10 16.28
N LEU A 188 -2.50 -15.04 15.43
CA LEU A 188 -2.25 -16.44 15.83
C LEU A 188 -1.11 -16.59 16.83
N SER A 189 -0.15 -15.66 16.85
CA SER A 189 0.93 -15.64 17.84
C SER A 189 0.59 -14.92 19.15
N GLY A 190 -0.66 -14.46 19.31
CA GLY A 190 -1.10 -13.72 20.50
C GLY A 190 -0.47 -12.33 20.64
N ALA A 191 -0.07 -11.70 19.52
CA ALA A 191 0.46 -10.34 19.56
C ALA A 191 -0.61 -9.35 20.06
N SER A 192 -0.18 -8.34 20.81
CA SER A 192 -1.09 -7.29 21.26
C SER A 192 -1.64 -6.48 20.07
N THR A 193 -2.83 -5.92 20.24
CA THR A 193 -3.42 -5.00 19.25
C THR A 193 -2.47 -3.85 18.91
N SER A 194 -1.78 -3.29 19.91
CA SER A 194 -0.80 -2.23 19.70
C SER A 194 0.37 -2.69 18.81
N SER A 195 0.90 -3.90 19.02
CA SER A 195 1.97 -4.44 18.15
C SER A 195 1.48 -4.67 16.72
N MET A 196 0.25 -5.16 16.55
CA MET A 196 -0.34 -5.32 15.22
C MET A 196 -0.55 -3.98 14.52
N ILE A 197 -0.98 -2.93 15.23
CA ILE A 197 -1.20 -1.60 14.64
C ILE A 197 0.10 -0.86 14.38
N PHE A 198 1.03 -0.82 15.34
CA PHE A 198 2.17 0.11 15.27
C PHE A 198 3.48 -0.53 14.81
N LEU A 199 3.67 -1.84 15.04
CA LEU A 199 4.91 -2.54 14.69
C LEU A 199 4.80 -3.35 13.40
N SER A 200 3.68 -4.04 13.17
CA SER A 200 3.53 -4.83 11.94
C SER A 200 3.69 -4.01 10.65
N PRO A 201 3.22 -2.74 10.57
CA PRO A 201 3.40 -1.93 9.37
C PRO A 201 4.83 -1.51 9.06
N LEU A 202 5.77 -1.67 10.02
CA LEU A 202 7.18 -1.39 9.76
C LEU A 202 7.73 -2.30 8.64
N TRP A 203 7.19 -3.51 8.49
CA TRP A 203 7.49 -4.40 7.36
C TRP A 203 7.06 -3.80 6.02
N PHE A 204 5.89 -3.17 5.97
CA PHE A 204 5.38 -2.51 4.76
C PHE A 204 6.20 -1.28 4.41
N GLY A 205 6.55 -0.47 5.41
CA GLY A 205 7.47 0.63 5.21
C GLY A 205 8.81 0.13 4.66
N ALA A 206 9.43 -0.85 5.32
CA ALA A 206 10.75 -1.39 4.96
C ALA A 206 10.80 -1.96 3.53
N ALA A 207 9.68 -2.47 3.03
CA ALA A 207 9.57 -2.96 1.67
C ALA A 207 9.92 -1.90 0.62
N HIS A 208 9.71 -0.62 0.93
CA HIS A 208 9.97 0.50 0.02
C HIS A 208 11.45 0.90 -0.05
N LEU A 209 12.31 0.40 0.84
CA LEU A 209 13.75 0.66 0.83
C LEU A 209 14.40 0.25 -0.50
N HIS A 210 13.88 -0.80 -1.16
CA HIS A 210 14.35 -1.25 -2.47
C HIS A 210 14.25 -0.20 -3.59
N HIS A 211 13.43 0.84 -3.42
CA HIS A 211 13.32 1.94 -4.38
C HIS A 211 14.54 2.85 -4.36
N GLY A 212 15.34 2.83 -3.30
CA GLY A 212 16.55 3.65 -3.19
C GLY A 212 17.52 3.39 -4.33
N TRP A 213 17.66 2.11 -4.73
CA TRP A 213 18.50 1.74 -5.88
C TRP A 213 17.97 2.34 -7.18
N ASP A 214 16.67 2.23 -7.46
CA ASP A 214 16.05 2.82 -8.66
C ASP A 214 16.24 4.35 -8.68
N LEU A 215 15.95 5.02 -7.57
CA LEU A 215 16.04 6.48 -7.46
C LEU A 215 17.48 6.96 -7.59
N TYR A 216 18.44 6.32 -6.92
CA TYR A 216 19.85 6.67 -7.03
C TYR A 216 20.34 6.60 -8.48
N ASN A 217 19.94 5.54 -9.21
CA ASN A 217 20.30 5.37 -10.62
C ASN A 217 19.61 6.41 -11.52
N ARG A 218 18.33 6.72 -11.28
CA ARG A 218 17.56 7.71 -12.05
C ARG A 218 17.95 9.16 -11.76
N PHE A 219 18.51 9.43 -10.59
CA PHE A 219 19.00 10.76 -10.19
C PHE A 219 20.45 11.01 -10.61
N GLY A 220 21.12 10.06 -11.27
CA GLY A 220 22.40 10.30 -11.93
C GLY A 220 23.65 9.79 -11.21
N LYS A 221 23.51 8.95 -10.17
CA LYS A 221 24.63 8.27 -9.48
C LYS A 221 25.69 9.21 -8.85
N THR A 222 25.30 10.43 -8.52
CA THR A 222 26.16 11.42 -7.86
C THR A 222 25.96 11.38 -6.33
N ARG A 223 26.79 12.12 -5.56
CA ARG A 223 26.53 12.33 -4.12
C ARG A 223 25.19 13.02 -3.87
N SER A 224 24.81 13.97 -4.72
CA SER A 224 23.52 14.66 -4.66
C SER A 224 22.36 13.68 -4.95
N ALA A 225 22.54 12.77 -5.91
CA ALA A 225 21.59 11.69 -6.22
C ALA A 225 21.39 10.75 -5.02
N LEU A 226 22.47 10.36 -4.34
CA LEU A 226 22.39 9.52 -3.14
C LEU A 226 21.61 10.21 -2.02
N LYS A 227 21.93 11.47 -1.72
CA LYS A 227 21.21 12.26 -0.71
C LYS A 227 19.71 12.36 -1.04
N ARG A 228 19.38 12.67 -2.29
CA ARG A 228 18.00 12.76 -2.77
C ARG A 228 17.27 11.42 -2.65
N ALA A 229 17.87 10.33 -3.14
CA ALA A 229 17.29 9.00 -3.08
C ALA A 229 17.06 8.56 -1.63
N ALA A 230 18.02 8.80 -0.73
CA ALA A 230 17.89 8.52 0.69
C ALA A 230 16.75 9.32 1.33
N MET A 231 16.66 10.63 1.06
CA MET A 231 15.56 11.47 1.55
C MET A 231 14.19 11.00 1.03
N SER A 232 14.07 10.68 -0.26
CA SER A 232 12.83 10.18 -0.87
C SER A 232 12.38 8.86 -0.24
N VAL A 233 13.30 7.93 -0.04
CA VAL A 233 12.99 6.62 0.58
C VAL A 233 12.67 6.77 2.06
N ALA A 234 13.37 7.63 2.79
CA ALA A 234 13.08 7.90 4.20
C ALA A 234 11.68 8.53 4.38
N PHE A 235 11.32 9.49 3.52
CA PHE A 235 9.98 10.04 3.49
C PHE A 235 8.94 8.96 3.14
N GLN A 236 9.21 8.18 2.08
CA GLN A 236 8.31 7.10 1.67
C GLN A 236 8.09 6.09 2.78
N GLN A 237 9.16 5.65 3.45
CA GLN A 237 9.11 4.75 4.62
C GLN A 237 8.23 5.32 5.74
N LEU A 238 8.42 6.59 6.12
CA LEU A 238 7.65 7.21 7.18
C LEU A 238 6.17 7.28 6.80
N TYR A 239 5.88 7.80 5.61
CA TYR A 239 4.52 7.96 5.11
C TYR A 239 3.79 6.61 5.00
N THR A 240 4.43 5.59 4.41
CA THR A 240 3.81 4.27 4.26
C THR A 240 3.68 3.53 5.60
N SER A 241 4.54 3.81 6.58
CA SER A 241 4.37 3.28 7.95
C SER A 241 3.15 3.87 8.63
N ILE A 242 2.95 5.21 8.55
CA ILE A 242 1.77 5.89 9.10
C ILE A 242 0.49 5.41 8.40
N PHE A 243 0.52 5.32 7.07
CA PHE A 243 -0.58 4.76 6.29
C PHE A 243 -0.89 3.31 6.73
N GLY A 244 0.15 2.49 6.91
CA GLY A 244 -0.03 1.12 7.39
C GLY A 244 -0.58 1.03 8.82
N TRP A 245 -0.35 2.02 9.70
CA TRP A 245 -1.02 2.08 11.01
C TRP A 245 -2.54 2.24 10.84
N PHE A 246 -2.96 3.13 9.94
CA PHE A 246 -4.37 3.30 9.61
C PHE A 246 -4.98 2.02 9.02
N GLU A 247 -4.30 1.38 8.05
CA GLU A 247 -4.80 0.15 7.42
C GLU A 247 -4.89 -1.03 8.42
N ALA A 248 -3.89 -1.18 9.29
CA ALA A 248 -3.92 -2.20 10.34
C ALA A 248 -5.05 -1.94 11.36
N PHE A 249 -5.27 -0.68 11.75
CA PHE A 249 -6.43 -0.31 12.56
C PHE A 249 -7.74 -0.65 11.84
N LEU A 250 -7.88 -0.29 10.57
CA LEU A 250 -9.09 -0.51 9.77
C LEU A 250 -9.41 -2.02 9.66
N LEU A 251 -8.42 -2.85 9.36
CA LEU A 251 -8.56 -4.31 9.32
C LEU A 251 -9.01 -4.87 10.68
N LEU A 252 -8.36 -4.46 11.78
CA LEU A 252 -8.65 -5.00 13.11
C LEU A 252 -10.03 -4.58 13.62
N ARG A 253 -10.52 -3.40 13.22
CA ARG A 253 -11.84 -2.89 13.61
C ARG A 253 -12.97 -3.50 12.80
N THR A 254 -12.78 -3.65 11.48
CA THR A 254 -13.83 -4.12 10.57
C THR A 254 -13.82 -5.63 10.36
N GLY A 255 -12.67 -6.29 10.60
CA GLY A 255 -12.44 -7.69 10.24
C GLY A 255 -12.38 -7.92 8.74
N SER A 256 -12.16 -6.88 7.92
CA SER A 256 -12.18 -6.97 6.46
C SER A 256 -11.04 -6.21 5.80
N THR A 257 -10.41 -6.85 4.82
CA THR A 257 -9.34 -6.25 3.99
C THR A 257 -9.89 -5.44 2.82
N TRP A 258 -11.16 -5.58 2.48
CA TRP A 258 -11.75 -4.88 1.32
C TRP A 258 -11.74 -3.35 1.46
N PRO A 259 -12.13 -2.75 2.61
CA PRO A 259 -11.95 -1.32 2.84
C PRO A 259 -10.49 -0.88 2.77
N CYS A 260 -9.56 -1.76 3.19
CA CYS A 260 -8.13 -1.49 3.15
C CYS A 260 -7.62 -1.39 1.71
N ILE A 261 -8.02 -2.34 0.85
CA ILE A 261 -7.69 -2.33 -0.59
C ILE A 261 -8.26 -1.06 -1.24
N PHE A 262 -9.49 -0.68 -0.90
CA PHE A 262 -10.10 0.54 -1.42
C PHE A 262 -9.33 1.79 -0.97
N ALA A 263 -9.04 1.91 0.33
CA ALA A 263 -8.32 3.05 0.89
C ALA A 263 -6.92 3.18 0.28
N HIS A 264 -6.20 2.07 0.10
CA HIS A 264 -4.92 2.04 -0.61
C HIS A 264 -5.07 2.48 -2.07
N ALA A 265 -5.99 1.90 -2.83
CA ALA A 265 -6.22 2.29 -4.22
C ALA A 265 -6.57 3.78 -4.35
N PHE A 266 -7.37 4.30 -3.42
CA PHE A 266 -7.73 5.71 -3.33
C PHE A 266 -6.49 6.59 -3.06
N CYS A 267 -5.68 6.25 -2.05
CA CYS A 267 -4.43 6.96 -1.78
C CYS A 267 -3.46 6.92 -2.99
N ASN A 268 -3.39 5.81 -3.72
CA ASN A 268 -2.56 5.70 -4.93
C ASN A 268 -3.10 6.54 -6.10
N LEU A 269 -4.41 6.78 -6.17
CA LEU A 269 -5.03 7.63 -7.18
C LEU A 269 -4.69 9.11 -6.95
N TYR A 270 -4.78 9.58 -5.71
CA TYR A 270 -4.60 11.00 -5.36
C TYR A 270 -3.17 11.37 -4.96
N GLY A 271 -2.33 10.39 -4.63
CA GLY A 271 -0.96 10.62 -4.17
C GLY A 271 -0.90 11.21 -2.77
N VAL A 272 0.26 11.73 -2.37
CA VAL A 272 0.45 12.29 -1.03
C VAL A 272 -0.31 13.61 -0.91
N PRO A 273 -1.15 13.80 0.13
CA PRO A 273 -1.86 15.06 0.36
C PRO A 273 -0.87 16.18 0.73
N LEU A 274 -0.50 17.03 -0.23
CA LEU A 274 0.43 18.14 -0.06
C LEU A 274 -0.28 19.49 -0.26
N PRO A 275 -0.68 20.20 0.84
CA PRO A 275 -1.37 21.49 0.73
C PRO A 275 -0.58 22.55 -0.04
N MET A 276 0.75 22.47 0.00
CA MET A 276 1.64 23.46 -0.61
C MET A 276 1.54 23.51 -2.13
N ASP A 277 1.27 22.38 -2.79
CA ASP A 277 1.08 22.36 -4.25
C ASP A 277 -0.21 23.11 -4.62
N GLY A 278 -1.33 22.81 -3.96
CA GLY A 278 -2.58 23.54 -4.16
C GLY A 278 -2.48 25.04 -3.83
N ILE A 279 -1.72 25.43 -2.80
CA ILE A 279 -1.50 26.84 -2.45
C ILE A 279 -0.66 27.55 -3.51
N ARG A 280 0.33 26.88 -4.10
CA ARG A 280 1.13 27.43 -5.20
C ARG A 280 0.25 27.71 -6.41
N ASP A 281 -0.66 26.80 -6.72
CA ASP A 281 -1.49 26.87 -7.92
C ASP A 281 -2.71 27.80 -7.71
N HIS A 282 -3.21 27.91 -6.48
CA HIS A 282 -4.33 28.79 -6.08
C HIS A 282 -3.98 29.72 -4.89
N PRO A 283 -3.05 30.67 -5.05
CA PRO A 283 -2.53 31.48 -3.93
C PRO A 283 -3.62 32.32 -3.23
N LYS A 284 -4.66 32.72 -3.98
CA LYS A 284 -5.82 33.46 -3.44
C LYS A 284 -6.74 32.61 -2.56
N ARG A 285 -6.65 31.28 -2.63
CA ARG A 285 -7.48 30.33 -1.86
C ARG A 285 -6.71 29.65 -0.73
N LYS A 286 -5.55 30.20 -0.35
CA LYS A 286 -4.66 29.61 0.67
C LYS A 286 -5.38 29.23 1.96
N ILE A 287 -6.19 30.14 2.52
CA ILE A 287 -6.91 29.90 3.78
C ILE A 287 -7.91 28.76 3.63
N ASP A 288 -8.69 28.78 2.54
CA ASP A 288 -9.69 27.73 2.27
C ASP A 288 -9.05 26.36 2.09
N ILE A 289 -7.92 26.29 1.37
CA ILE A 289 -7.17 25.04 1.16
C ILE A 289 -6.69 24.51 2.53
N LEU A 290 -6.00 25.32 3.32
CA LEU A 290 -5.55 24.90 4.65
C LEU A 290 -6.73 24.49 5.55
N GLY A 291 -7.84 25.22 5.48
CA GLY A 291 -9.08 24.89 6.17
C GLY A 291 -9.66 23.54 5.75
N ALA A 292 -9.67 23.22 4.45
CA ALA A 292 -10.17 21.94 3.94
C ALA A 292 -9.27 20.75 4.34
N TYR A 293 -7.95 20.92 4.32
CA TYR A 293 -7.02 19.90 4.83
C TYR A 293 -7.20 19.67 6.34
N LEU A 294 -7.31 20.75 7.13
CA LEU A 294 -7.55 20.64 8.57
C LEU A 294 -8.90 19.99 8.87
N LEU A 295 -9.96 20.40 8.15
CA LEU A 295 -11.29 19.81 8.27
C LEU A 295 -11.27 18.31 7.97
N GLY A 296 -10.59 17.89 6.90
CA GLY A 296 -10.43 16.48 6.55
C GLY A 296 -9.74 15.69 7.66
N ALA A 297 -8.61 16.19 8.18
CA ALA A 297 -7.87 15.54 9.26
C ALA A 297 -8.65 15.45 10.58
N VAL A 298 -9.32 16.53 10.98
CA VAL A 298 -10.14 16.57 12.20
C VAL A 298 -11.34 15.65 12.07
N SER A 299 -12.05 15.71 10.94
CA SER A 299 -13.22 14.86 10.69
C SER A 299 -12.82 13.39 10.66
N PHE A 300 -11.69 13.05 10.02
CA PHE A 300 -11.12 11.70 10.07
C PHE A 300 -10.91 11.23 11.50
N GLY A 301 -10.26 12.05 12.35
CA GLY A 301 -10.02 11.72 13.75
C GLY A 301 -11.30 11.40 14.53
N PHE A 302 -12.35 12.21 14.35
CA PHE A 302 -13.65 11.97 14.98
C PHE A 302 -14.39 10.76 14.39
N ALA A 303 -14.22 10.48 13.10
CA ALA A 303 -14.88 9.40 12.39
C ALA A 303 -14.24 8.01 12.64
N LEU A 304 -12.95 7.95 12.97
CA LEU A 304 -12.18 6.69 13.11
C LEU A 304 -12.90 5.62 13.95
N MET A 305 -13.42 5.99 15.10
CA MET A 305 -14.10 5.06 16.01
C MET A 305 -15.56 4.75 15.59
N PRO A 306 -16.45 5.75 15.38
CA PRO A 306 -17.84 5.49 15.05
C PRO A 306 -18.03 4.83 13.69
N TRP A 307 -17.21 5.16 12.69
CA TRP A 307 -17.35 4.61 11.33
C TRP A 307 -16.76 3.21 11.15
N THR A 308 -16.12 2.67 12.18
CA THR A 308 -15.56 1.31 12.20
C THR A 308 -16.22 0.42 13.25
N ARG A 309 -17.37 0.84 13.79
CA ARG A 309 -18.14 0.06 14.76
C ARG A 309 -19.10 -0.88 14.03
N ASN A 310 -18.90 -2.18 14.23
CA ASN A 310 -19.88 -3.22 13.92
C ASN A 310 -20.90 -3.35 15.04
#